data_AF-A0A945HGE9-F1
#
_entry.id   AF-A0A945HGE9-F1
#
_cell.length_a   1.000
_cell.length_b   1.000
_cell.length_c   1.000
_cell.angle_alpha   90.00
_cell.angle_beta   90.00
_cell.angle_gamma   90.00
#
_symmetry.space_group_name_H-M   'P 1'
#
loop_
_entity.id
_entity.type
_entity.pdbx_description
1 polymer ?
#
loop_
_entity_poly.entity_id
_entity_poly.type
_entity_poly.pdbx_seq_one_letter_code
_entity_poly.pdbx_strand_id
1 'polypeptide(L)'
;MFFTIFFNEIKYWFGKPAFYIYAVIFLFIALMMSGASAGLFDFLTVTTGSSKIVNSPLGITGLFGGLTGLIIFLYPAIIGVTVYRDYKSEMHTILYSYPFTKAEYLFAKFFSGIFIVNLLVLIIAFAISFGFVLPGTNQEIVGPFDIKSYLDVYFIYILPNMLFMGAIVFGVVTFTRNISAGFITVLILLISQGFLISLFEDPDKRFLAAILDPFGDSAILYYTRYWTVSEQNELYLPIQKVLIYNRLLWGGIGVLIFGTIYRLFRFSQNAFTINFNKKDSKRTTKSNFGGIVKINLPKINLNFSLKNELKSLWKLSNIDFLFIIKSWPFISIVLVGLLINLVGLFELGNLFGTATLPRTWKMLQTGSTFALAINICTFLYVGILIHRSRISNINQLIDTTPTPNWVLLGSKFLAILKM
;
A
#
# COMPACT_ATOMS: atom_id res chain seq x y z
N MET A 1 -2.77 25.38 -18.30
CA MET A 1 -2.21 24.04 -18.63
C MET A 1 -2.66 22.90 -17.71
N PHE A 2 -3.40 23.16 -16.61
CA PHE A 2 -3.89 22.11 -15.69
C PHE A 2 -4.56 20.92 -16.42
N PHE A 3 -5.60 21.17 -17.21
CA PHE A 3 -6.35 20.11 -17.88
C PHE A 3 -5.48 19.28 -18.83
N THR A 4 -4.53 19.92 -19.52
CA THR A 4 -3.59 19.24 -20.42
C THR A 4 -2.72 18.24 -19.66
N ILE A 5 -2.16 18.65 -18.51
CA ILE A 5 -1.35 17.76 -17.66
C ILE A 5 -2.24 16.63 -17.12
N PHE A 6 -3.41 16.98 -16.57
CA PHE A 6 -4.35 16.05 -15.98
C PHE A 6 -4.79 14.95 -16.96
N PHE A 7 -5.26 15.32 -18.16
CA PHE A 7 -5.69 14.35 -19.17
C PHE A 7 -4.53 13.53 -19.74
N ASN A 8 -3.33 14.11 -19.84
CA ASN A 8 -2.14 13.36 -20.25
C ASN A 8 -1.80 12.26 -19.23
N GLU A 9 -1.89 12.56 -17.94
CA GLU A 9 -1.71 11.55 -16.89
C GLU A 9 -2.77 10.46 -16.94
N ILE A 10 -4.03 10.82 -17.13
CA ILE A 10 -5.13 9.85 -17.25
C ILE A 10 -4.92 8.95 -18.46
N LYS A 11 -4.60 9.53 -19.63
CA LYS A 11 -4.30 8.77 -20.85
C LYS A 11 -3.14 7.81 -20.64
N TYR A 12 -2.10 8.23 -19.92
CA TYR A 12 -0.99 7.37 -19.57
C TYR A 12 -1.41 6.19 -18.69
N TRP A 13 -2.26 6.42 -17.70
CA TRP A 13 -2.78 5.36 -16.83
C TRP A 13 -3.64 4.35 -17.59
N PHE A 14 -4.53 4.80 -18.47
CA PHE A 14 -5.31 3.90 -19.33
C PHE A 14 -4.47 3.17 -20.37
N GLY A 15 -3.28 3.68 -20.72
CA GLY A 15 -2.32 2.97 -21.56
C GLY A 15 -1.53 1.90 -20.81
N LYS A 16 -1.59 1.85 -19.47
CA LYS A 16 -0.81 0.92 -18.66
C LYS A 16 -1.58 -0.36 -18.31
N PRO A 17 -1.01 -1.55 -18.58
CA PRO A 17 -1.59 -2.82 -18.13
C PRO A 17 -1.82 -2.89 -16.62
N ALA A 18 -0.97 -2.23 -15.83
CA ALA A 18 -1.05 -2.23 -14.36
C ALA A 18 -2.41 -1.77 -13.82
N PHE A 19 -3.02 -0.75 -14.44
CA PHE A 19 -4.34 -0.27 -14.01
C PHE A 19 -5.42 -1.34 -14.19
N TYR A 20 -5.44 -2.02 -15.35
CA TYR A 20 -6.40 -3.08 -15.62
C TYR A 20 -6.16 -4.30 -14.72
N ILE A 21 -4.91 -4.63 -14.43
CA ILE A 21 -4.57 -5.70 -13.48
C ILE A 21 -5.13 -5.36 -12.09
N TYR A 22 -4.93 -4.13 -11.60
CA TYR A 22 -5.50 -3.70 -10.32
C TYR A 22 -7.03 -3.73 -10.36
N ALA A 23 -7.64 -3.23 -11.43
CA ALA A 23 -9.08 -3.25 -11.61
C ALA A 23 -9.66 -4.67 -11.55
N VAL A 24 -9.08 -5.63 -12.28
CA VAL A 24 -9.54 -7.03 -12.29
C VAL A 24 -9.34 -7.69 -10.93
N ILE A 25 -8.19 -7.48 -10.28
CA ILE A 25 -7.92 -8.03 -8.95
C ILE A 25 -8.91 -7.49 -7.93
N PHE A 26 -9.12 -6.17 -7.87
CA PHE A 26 -10.05 -5.56 -6.92
C PHE A 26 -11.50 -5.89 -7.23
N LEU A 27 -11.88 -5.98 -8.51
CA LEU A 27 -13.20 -6.47 -8.92
C LEU A 27 -13.42 -7.89 -8.40
N PHE A 28 -12.47 -8.79 -8.64
CA PHE A 28 -12.57 -10.19 -8.20
C PHE A 28 -12.63 -10.31 -6.67
N ILE A 29 -11.71 -9.64 -5.95
CA ILE A 29 -11.67 -9.69 -4.48
C ILE A 29 -12.96 -9.11 -3.91
N ALA A 30 -13.41 -7.95 -4.39
CA ALA A 30 -14.63 -7.31 -3.90
C ALA A 30 -15.86 -8.20 -4.14
N LEU A 31 -16.00 -8.74 -5.35
CA LEU A 31 -17.11 -9.63 -5.73
C LEU A 31 -17.12 -10.89 -4.87
N MET A 32 -15.95 -11.52 -4.66
CA MET A 32 -15.81 -12.69 -3.79
C MET A 32 -16.06 -12.38 -2.32
N MET A 33 -15.62 -11.22 -1.81
CA MET A 33 -15.86 -10.80 -0.44
C MET A 33 -17.34 -10.55 -0.16
N SER A 34 -18.04 -9.83 -1.03
CA SER A 34 -19.49 -9.62 -0.90
C SER A 34 -20.28 -10.92 -1.10
N GLY A 35 -19.91 -11.76 -2.07
CA GLY A 35 -20.55 -13.06 -2.28
C GLY A 35 -20.36 -13.99 -1.09
N ALA A 36 -19.14 -14.08 -0.55
CA ALA A 36 -18.84 -14.83 0.66
C ALA A 36 -19.65 -14.31 1.86
N SER A 37 -19.76 -12.99 2.02
CA SER A 37 -20.57 -12.40 3.09
C SER A 37 -22.06 -12.75 2.94
N ALA A 38 -22.56 -12.88 1.72
CA ALA A 38 -23.93 -13.30 1.39
C ALA A 38 -24.12 -14.83 1.36
N GLY A 39 -23.19 -15.61 1.92
CA GLY A 39 -23.35 -17.05 2.09
C GLY A 39 -23.01 -17.91 0.87
N LEU A 40 -22.32 -17.36 -0.14
CA LEU A 40 -21.93 -18.11 -1.35
C LEU A 40 -21.10 -19.37 -1.05
N PHE A 41 -20.40 -19.42 0.10
CA PHE A 41 -19.60 -20.57 0.55
C PHE A 41 -20.18 -21.27 1.79
N ASP A 42 -21.45 -21.03 2.16
CA ASP A 42 -22.06 -21.63 3.35
C ASP A 42 -22.15 -23.16 3.24
N PHE A 43 -22.24 -23.68 2.01
CA PHE A 43 -22.16 -25.11 1.72
C PHE A 43 -20.81 -25.76 2.12
N LEU A 44 -19.73 -24.98 2.22
CA LEU A 44 -18.41 -25.44 2.69
C LEU A 44 -18.21 -25.24 4.18
N THR A 45 -18.84 -24.22 4.77
CA THR A 45 -18.53 -23.77 6.13
C THR A 45 -19.53 -24.24 7.19
N VAL A 46 -20.67 -24.84 6.79
CA VAL A 46 -21.74 -25.29 7.71
C VAL A 46 -22.15 -24.16 8.67
N THR A 47 -22.18 -22.92 8.16
CA THR A 47 -22.53 -21.75 8.97
C THR A 47 -24.05 -21.67 9.08
N THR A 48 -24.56 -21.57 10.31
CA THR A 48 -26.00 -21.36 10.58
C THR A 48 -26.36 -19.90 10.34
N GLY A 49 -27.50 -19.65 9.70
CA GLY A 49 -27.91 -18.34 9.21
C GLY A 49 -27.76 -17.21 10.24
N SER A 50 -27.14 -16.11 9.82
CA SER A 50 -26.99 -14.89 10.62
C SER A 50 -28.22 -13.99 10.44
N SER A 51 -28.75 -13.43 11.53
CA SER A 51 -29.83 -12.43 11.46
C SER A 51 -29.36 -11.04 10.97
N LYS A 52 -28.07 -10.89 10.66
CA LYS A 52 -27.49 -9.64 10.18
C LYS A 52 -27.59 -9.56 8.65
N ILE A 53 -28.22 -8.49 8.16
CA ILE A 53 -28.32 -8.19 6.73
C ILE A 53 -26.94 -7.75 6.22
N VAL A 54 -26.42 -8.46 5.23
CA VAL A 54 -25.02 -8.33 4.81
C VAL A 54 -24.75 -7.08 3.96
N ASN A 55 -25.78 -6.63 3.24
CA ASN A 55 -25.76 -5.40 2.44
C ASN A 55 -26.40 -4.20 3.18
N SER A 56 -26.53 -4.28 4.51
CA SER A 56 -26.90 -3.13 5.35
C SER A 56 -25.87 -2.00 5.23
N PRO A 57 -26.22 -0.74 5.60
CA PRO A 57 -25.27 0.38 5.56
C PRO A 57 -23.97 0.09 6.30
N LEU A 58 -24.05 -0.57 7.47
CA LEU A 58 -22.89 -0.97 8.25
C LEU A 58 -22.12 -2.13 7.60
N GLY A 59 -22.82 -3.10 6.99
CA GLY A 59 -22.21 -4.19 6.24
C GLY A 59 -21.40 -3.69 5.03
N ILE A 60 -21.99 -2.80 4.24
CA ILE A 60 -21.33 -2.13 3.11
C ILE A 60 -20.12 -1.34 3.60
N THR A 61 -20.25 -0.58 4.69
CA THR A 61 -19.12 0.14 5.32
C THR A 61 -17.99 -0.82 5.66
N GLY A 62 -18.28 -1.98 6.27
CA GLY A 62 -17.28 -2.99 6.62
C GLY A 62 -16.55 -3.58 5.40
N LEU A 63 -17.28 -3.88 4.33
CA LEU A 63 -16.70 -4.38 3.07
C LEU A 63 -15.77 -3.34 2.44
N PHE A 64 -16.20 -2.07 2.37
CA PHE A 64 -15.35 -0.98 1.90
C PHE A 64 -14.15 -0.74 2.84
N GLY A 65 -14.32 -0.83 4.16
CA GLY A 65 -13.22 -0.69 5.12
C GLY A 65 -12.10 -1.70 4.87
N GLY A 66 -12.44 -2.98 4.72
CA GLY A 66 -11.47 -4.03 4.39
C GLY A 66 -10.76 -3.79 3.05
N LEU A 67 -11.51 -3.44 2.00
CA LEU A 67 -10.96 -3.20 0.68
C LEU A 67 -10.13 -1.91 0.59
N THR A 68 -10.58 -0.83 1.20
CA THR A 68 -9.83 0.45 1.24
C THR A 68 -8.54 0.32 2.05
N GLY A 69 -8.52 -0.53 3.09
CA GLY A 69 -7.30 -0.95 3.78
C GLY A 69 -6.29 -1.65 2.86
N LEU A 70 -6.73 -2.35 1.80
CA LEU A 70 -5.84 -2.89 0.77
C LEU A 70 -5.45 -1.84 -0.28
N ILE A 71 -6.39 -0.99 -0.71
CA ILE A 71 -6.12 0.06 -1.72
C ILE A 71 -5.05 1.04 -1.23
N ILE A 72 -4.96 1.32 0.08
CA ILE A 72 -3.96 2.28 0.59
C ILE A 72 -2.51 1.89 0.22
N PHE A 73 -2.20 0.60 0.09
CA PHE A 73 -0.90 0.12 -0.38
C PHE A 73 -0.61 0.48 -1.83
N LEU A 74 -1.64 0.77 -2.63
CA LEU A 74 -1.50 1.25 -4.01
C LEU A 74 -1.30 2.76 -4.10
N TYR A 75 -1.48 3.54 -3.03
CA TYR A 75 -1.35 5.00 -3.10
C TYR A 75 0.05 5.43 -3.56
N PRO A 76 1.17 4.85 -3.06
CA PRO A 76 2.50 5.18 -3.58
C PRO A 76 2.68 4.74 -5.03
N ALA A 77 2.09 3.60 -5.41
CA ALA A 77 2.16 3.04 -6.75
C ALA A 77 1.34 3.82 -7.79
N ILE A 78 0.29 4.53 -7.36
CA ILE A 78 -0.59 5.33 -8.23
C ILE A 78 -0.26 6.80 -8.06
N ILE A 79 -0.64 7.40 -6.92
CA ILE A 79 -0.48 8.82 -6.62
C ILE A 79 1.01 9.18 -6.59
N GLY A 80 1.84 8.40 -5.90
CA GLY A 80 3.29 8.63 -5.83
C GLY A 80 3.98 8.54 -7.21
N VAL A 81 3.65 7.52 -8.01
CA VAL A 81 4.20 7.35 -9.37
C VAL A 81 3.88 8.52 -10.28
N THR A 82 2.69 9.12 -10.19
CA THR A 82 2.30 10.23 -11.08
C THR A 82 3.30 11.39 -11.06
N VAL A 83 3.88 11.68 -9.88
CA VAL A 83 4.93 12.69 -9.72
C VAL A 83 6.31 12.08 -9.93
N TYR A 84 6.57 10.92 -9.32
CA TYR A 84 7.89 10.28 -9.38
C TYR A 84 8.33 9.97 -10.80
N ARG A 85 7.39 9.68 -11.71
CA ARG A 85 7.70 9.38 -13.11
C ARG A 85 8.48 10.50 -13.79
N ASP A 86 8.14 11.76 -13.53
CA ASP A 86 8.81 12.90 -14.15
C ASP A 86 10.27 13.03 -13.67
N TYR A 87 10.55 12.60 -12.44
CA TYR A 87 11.93 12.48 -11.95
C TYR A 87 12.62 11.26 -12.54
N LYS A 88 11.97 10.09 -12.54
CA LYS A 88 12.54 8.83 -13.04
C LYS A 88 12.93 8.91 -14.53
N SER A 89 12.15 9.59 -15.35
CA SER A 89 12.43 9.75 -16.77
C SER A 89 13.20 11.04 -17.09
N GLU A 90 13.69 11.77 -16.09
CA GLU A 90 14.38 13.07 -16.22
C GLU A 90 13.56 14.16 -16.95
N MET A 91 12.26 13.91 -17.19
CA MET A 91 11.37 14.80 -17.93
C MET A 91 11.10 16.10 -17.17
N HIS A 92 11.26 16.09 -15.85
CA HIS A 92 11.15 17.28 -15.01
C HIS A 92 12.08 18.43 -15.46
N THR A 93 13.23 18.13 -16.07
CA THR A 93 14.17 19.14 -16.60
C THR A 93 13.57 19.95 -17.76
N ILE A 94 12.74 19.30 -18.58
CA ILE A 94 12.05 19.91 -19.72
C ILE A 94 10.71 20.50 -19.26
N LEU A 95 9.95 19.77 -18.45
CA LEU A 95 8.64 20.23 -17.97
C LEU A 95 8.75 21.54 -17.19
N TYR A 96 9.80 21.71 -16.38
CA TYR A 96 9.94 22.90 -15.54
C TYR A 96 10.33 24.18 -16.29
N SER A 97 10.65 24.08 -17.59
CA SER A 97 10.87 25.27 -18.44
C SER A 97 9.60 25.76 -19.15
N TYR A 98 8.51 24.99 -19.10
CA TYR A 98 7.22 25.40 -19.68
C TYR A 98 6.54 26.49 -18.84
N PRO A 99 5.73 27.36 -19.47
CA PRO A 99 5.08 28.48 -18.80
C PRO A 99 3.80 28.05 -18.05
N PHE A 100 3.90 27.08 -17.13
CA PHE A 100 2.81 26.72 -16.22
C PHE A 100 3.15 27.05 -14.77
N THR A 101 2.11 27.29 -13.98
CA THR A 101 2.24 27.64 -12.56
C THR A 101 2.46 26.40 -11.69
N LYS A 102 2.97 26.60 -10.47
CA LYS A 102 3.10 25.54 -9.45
C LYS A 102 1.76 24.88 -9.14
N ALA A 103 0.69 25.68 -9.09
CA ALA A 103 -0.66 25.20 -8.80
C ALA A 103 -1.13 24.24 -9.89
N GLU A 104 -1.01 24.65 -11.16
CA GLU A 104 -1.42 23.82 -12.30
C GLU A 104 -0.66 22.50 -12.33
N TYR A 105 0.64 22.49 -12.04
CA TYR A 105 1.44 21.27 -11.99
C TYR A 105 1.04 20.35 -10.82
N LEU A 106 1.08 20.86 -9.59
CA LEU A 106 0.86 20.04 -8.39
C LEU A 106 -0.57 19.51 -8.33
N PHE A 107 -1.57 20.37 -8.55
CA PHE A 107 -2.96 19.94 -8.51
C PHE A 107 -3.27 18.96 -9.64
N ALA A 108 -2.76 19.18 -10.87
CA ALA A 108 -3.03 18.26 -11.97
C ALA A 108 -2.46 16.87 -11.69
N LYS A 109 -1.22 16.80 -11.19
CA LYS A 109 -0.58 15.54 -10.81
C LYS A 109 -1.34 14.86 -9.67
N PHE A 110 -1.62 15.59 -8.59
CA PHE A 110 -2.31 15.04 -7.43
C PHE A 110 -3.71 14.52 -7.79
N PHE A 111 -4.54 15.36 -8.41
CA PHE A 111 -5.90 14.96 -8.79
C PHE A 111 -5.92 13.88 -9.85
N SER A 112 -4.93 13.79 -10.75
CA SER A 112 -4.86 12.67 -11.69
C SER A 112 -4.65 11.33 -10.99
N GLY A 113 -3.78 11.28 -9.97
CA GLY A 113 -3.60 10.09 -9.15
C GLY A 113 -4.86 9.74 -8.35
N ILE A 114 -5.47 10.74 -7.71
CA ILE A 114 -6.73 10.59 -6.97
C ILE A 114 -7.86 10.08 -7.88
N PHE A 115 -7.96 10.58 -9.11
CA PHE A 115 -8.95 10.15 -10.08
C PHE A 115 -8.81 8.67 -10.45
N ILE A 116 -7.58 8.17 -10.62
CA ILE A 116 -7.35 6.74 -10.90
C ILE A 116 -7.70 5.87 -9.70
N VAL A 117 -7.35 6.29 -8.48
CA VAL A 117 -7.78 5.58 -7.26
C VAL A 117 -9.31 5.60 -7.14
N ASN A 118 -9.95 6.73 -7.47
CA ASN A 118 -11.40 6.88 -7.44
C ASN A 118 -12.10 5.91 -8.39
N LEU A 119 -11.56 5.73 -9.60
CA LEU A 119 -12.08 4.77 -10.57
C LEU A 119 -12.00 3.34 -10.02
N LEU A 120 -10.91 2.97 -9.33
CA LEU A 120 -10.82 1.67 -8.64
C LEU A 120 -11.88 1.52 -7.54
N VAL A 121 -12.15 2.58 -6.78
CA VAL A 121 -13.23 2.58 -5.76
C VAL A 121 -14.60 2.38 -6.40
N LEU A 122 -14.87 2.99 -7.55
CA LEU A 122 -16.12 2.78 -8.30
C LEU A 122 -16.26 1.35 -8.81
N ILE A 123 -15.16 0.74 -9.29
CA ILE A 123 -15.13 -0.67 -9.69
C ILE A 123 -15.43 -1.58 -8.50
N ILE A 124 -14.91 -1.25 -7.32
CA ILE A 124 -15.20 -1.97 -6.08
C ILE A 124 -16.66 -1.82 -5.68
N ALA A 125 -17.22 -0.61 -5.74
CA ALA A 125 -18.63 -0.38 -5.45
C ALA A 125 -19.54 -1.21 -6.36
N PHE A 126 -19.21 -1.25 -7.65
CA PHE A 126 -19.88 -2.09 -8.63
C PHE A 126 -19.74 -3.58 -8.30
N ALA A 127 -18.53 -4.05 -8.00
CA ALA A 127 -18.26 -5.45 -7.68
C ALA A 127 -18.97 -5.93 -6.40
N ILE A 128 -19.01 -5.10 -5.35
CA ILE A 128 -19.76 -5.38 -4.12
C ILE A 128 -21.25 -5.53 -4.43
N SER A 129 -21.80 -4.59 -5.19
CA SER A 129 -23.23 -4.59 -5.56
C SER A 129 -23.62 -5.87 -6.32
N PHE A 130 -22.77 -6.30 -7.25
CA PHE A 130 -22.98 -7.53 -8.02
C PHE A 130 -22.72 -8.80 -7.20
N GLY A 131 -21.77 -8.79 -6.27
CA GLY A 131 -21.45 -9.97 -5.49
C GLY A 131 -22.57 -10.43 -4.56
N PHE A 132 -23.44 -9.52 -4.12
CA PHE A 132 -24.65 -9.86 -3.36
C PHE A 132 -25.73 -10.59 -4.17
N VAL A 133 -25.66 -10.55 -5.51
CA VAL A 133 -26.66 -11.12 -6.43
C VAL A 133 -26.10 -12.36 -7.16
N LEU A 134 -24.96 -12.89 -6.73
CA LEU A 134 -24.36 -14.06 -7.36
C LEU A 134 -25.23 -15.31 -7.19
N PRO A 135 -25.20 -16.24 -8.16
CA PRO A 135 -25.86 -17.53 -7.99
C PRO A 135 -25.26 -18.27 -6.78
N GLY A 136 -26.11 -18.66 -5.83
CA GLY A 136 -25.68 -19.37 -4.62
C GLY A 136 -25.62 -18.51 -3.35
N THR A 137 -25.91 -17.21 -3.42
CA THR A 137 -26.07 -16.37 -2.22
C THR A 137 -27.40 -16.64 -1.51
N ASN A 138 -27.42 -16.53 -0.18
CA ASN A 138 -28.63 -16.61 0.63
C ASN A 138 -29.41 -15.29 0.55
N GLN A 139 -30.59 -15.31 -0.07
CA GLN A 139 -31.43 -14.12 -0.23
C GLN A 139 -32.10 -13.67 1.07
N GLU A 140 -32.17 -14.50 2.11
CA GLU A 140 -32.76 -14.13 3.40
C GLU A 140 -31.94 -13.09 4.16
N ILE A 141 -30.62 -13.05 3.91
CA ILE A 141 -29.68 -12.13 4.55
C ILE A 141 -29.28 -10.95 3.64
N VAL A 142 -29.84 -10.89 2.44
CA VAL A 142 -29.60 -9.80 1.47
C VAL A 142 -30.87 -8.96 1.33
N GLY A 143 -30.81 -7.72 1.80
CA GLY A 143 -31.88 -6.74 1.65
C GLY A 143 -31.95 -6.11 0.25
N PRO A 144 -32.90 -5.20 0.00
CA PRO A 144 -32.97 -4.44 -1.25
C PRO A 144 -31.70 -3.62 -1.50
N PHE A 145 -31.38 -3.37 -2.77
CA PHE A 145 -30.26 -2.50 -3.13
C PHE A 145 -30.55 -1.06 -2.69
N ASP A 146 -29.71 -0.52 -1.82
CA ASP A 146 -29.79 0.86 -1.35
C ASP A 146 -28.55 1.66 -1.77
N ILE A 147 -28.74 2.55 -2.75
CA ILE A 147 -27.66 3.42 -3.25
C ILE A 147 -27.16 4.40 -2.20
N LYS A 148 -28.02 4.81 -1.25
CA LYS A 148 -27.66 5.79 -0.23
C LYS A 148 -26.54 5.26 0.66
N SER A 149 -26.57 3.98 1.00
CA SER A 149 -25.51 3.31 1.75
C SER A 149 -24.13 3.42 1.08
N TYR A 150 -24.05 3.28 -0.25
CA TYR A 150 -22.80 3.45 -1.00
C TYR A 150 -22.32 4.90 -1.03
N LEU A 151 -23.25 5.85 -1.22
CA LEU A 151 -22.94 7.28 -1.24
C LEU A 151 -22.44 7.77 0.13
N ASP A 152 -23.10 7.35 1.21
CA ASP A 152 -22.71 7.68 2.58
C ASP A 152 -21.28 7.20 2.85
N VAL A 153 -20.97 5.93 2.57
CA VAL A 153 -19.61 5.39 2.74
C VAL A 153 -18.61 6.15 1.86
N TYR A 154 -18.95 6.43 0.61
CA TYR A 154 -18.05 7.12 -0.31
C TYR A 154 -17.70 8.54 0.18
N PHE A 155 -18.69 9.37 0.51
CA PHE A 155 -18.45 10.77 0.88
C PHE A 155 -17.95 10.95 2.30
N ILE A 156 -18.43 10.12 3.24
CA ILE A 156 -18.13 10.27 4.66
C ILE A 156 -16.84 9.55 5.03
N TYR A 157 -16.54 8.42 4.40
CA TYR A 157 -15.43 7.56 4.78
C TYR A 157 -14.32 7.55 3.73
N ILE A 158 -14.61 7.21 2.47
CA ILE A 158 -13.56 6.97 1.46
C ILE A 158 -12.91 8.27 0.98
N LEU A 159 -13.71 9.25 0.58
CA LEU A 159 -13.22 10.48 -0.04
C LEU A 159 -12.29 11.29 0.89
N PRO A 160 -12.64 11.54 2.17
CA PRO A 160 -11.77 12.27 3.09
C PRO A 160 -10.44 11.53 3.32
N ASN A 161 -10.51 10.21 3.54
CA ASN A 161 -9.32 9.37 3.74
C ASN A 161 -8.42 9.37 2.51
N MET A 162 -9.00 9.26 1.32
CA MET A 162 -8.27 9.26 0.05
C MET A 162 -7.53 10.58 -0.19
N LEU A 163 -8.17 11.71 0.10
CA LEU A 163 -7.54 13.03 -0.02
C LEU A 163 -6.43 13.23 1.02
N PHE A 164 -6.70 12.90 2.29
CA PHE A 164 -5.74 13.06 3.38
C PHE A 164 -4.50 12.18 3.18
N MET A 165 -4.68 10.86 3.07
CA MET A 165 -3.58 9.92 2.92
C MET A 165 -2.88 10.09 1.57
N GLY A 166 -3.63 10.40 0.52
CA GLY A 166 -3.08 10.74 -0.79
C GLY A 166 -2.16 11.94 -0.72
N ALA A 167 -2.54 13.00 0.00
CA ALA A 167 -1.73 14.22 0.13
C ALA A 167 -0.40 13.95 0.86
N ILE A 168 -0.41 13.13 1.91
CA ILE A 168 0.81 12.72 2.63
C ILE A 168 1.75 11.97 1.68
N VAL A 169 1.25 10.92 1.02
CA VAL A 169 2.06 10.10 0.10
C VAL A 169 2.60 10.94 -1.04
N PHE A 170 1.76 11.78 -1.64
CA PHE A 170 2.15 12.71 -2.70
C PHE A 170 3.26 13.65 -2.24
N GLY A 171 3.13 14.24 -1.06
CA GLY A 171 4.12 15.14 -0.48
C GLY A 171 5.46 14.46 -0.24
N VAL A 172 5.45 13.32 0.44
CA VAL A 172 6.67 12.56 0.74
C VAL A 172 7.39 12.18 -0.55
N VAL A 173 6.68 11.63 -1.54
CA VAL A 173 7.30 11.22 -2.81
C VAL A 173 7.80 12.42 -3.62
N THR A 174 7.08 13.55 -3.59
CA THR A 174 7.51 14.79 -4.26
C THR A 174 8.84 15.31 -3.72
N PHE A 175 9.00 15.35 -2.39
CA PHE A 175 10.22 15.90 -1.78
C PHE A 175 11.39 14.92 -1.75
N THR A 176 11.12 13.65 -1.45
CA THR A 176 12.17 12.61 -1.40
C THR A 176 12.62 12.16 -2.78
N ARG A 177 11.78 12.39 -3.81
CA ARG A 177 11.94 11.84 -5.17
C ARG A 177 12.21 10.34 -5.13
N ASN A 178 11.57 9.64 -4.20
CA ASN A 178 11.74 8.21 -4.02
C ASN A 178 10.39 7.57 -3.75
N ILE A 179 9.97 6.67 -4.63
CA ILE A 179 8.72 5.94 -4.46
C ILE A 179 8.71 5.04 -3.23
N SER A 180 9.86 4.49 -2.83
CA SER A 180 9.98 3.66 -1.63
C SER A 180 9.64 4.43 -0.36
N ALA A 181 9.94 5.73 -0.31
CA ALA A 181 9.55 6.59 0.81
C ALA A 181 8.02 6.70 0.94
N GLY A 182 7.30 6.72 -0.18
CA GLY A 182 5.84 6.65 -0.18
C GLY A 182 5.30 5.36 0.43
N PHE A 183 5.90 4.21 0.10
CA PHE A 183 5.54 2.91 0.70
C PHE A 183 5.81 2.88 2.21
N ILE A 184 6.97 3.35 2.66
CA ILE A 184 7.30 3.46 4.09
C ILE A 184 6.30 4.38 4.80
N THR A 185 5.83 5.44 4.14
CA THR A 185 4.86 6.37 4.73
C THR A 185 3.52 5.71 5.00
N VAL A 186 2.96 4.99 4.01
CA VAL A 186 1.71 4.22 4.19
C VAL A 186 1.85 3.22 5.34
N LEU A 187 3.00 2.57 5.41
CA LEU A 187 3.31 1.61 6.45
C LEU A 187 3.30 2.24 7.85
N ILE A 188 3.97 3.39 8.02
CA ILE A 188 3.99 4.14 9.28
C ILE A 188 2.57 4.56 9.66
N LEU A 189 1.76 5.01 8.69
CA LEU A 189 0.38 5.40 8.94
C LEU A 189 -0.46 4.23 9.46
N LEU A 190 -0.36 3.05 8.85
CA LEU A 190 -1.06 1.85 9.31
C LEU A 190 -0.60 1.39 10.70
N ILE A 191 0.72 1.41 10.96
CA ILE A 191 1.25 1.11 12.30
C ILE A 191 0.71 2.10 13.33
N SER A 192 0.74 3.38 12.99
CA SER A 192 0.28 4.44 13.90
C SER A 192 -1.20 4.28 14.23
N GLN A 193 -2.02 3.85 13.27
CA GLN A 193 -3.42 3.53 13.50
C GLN A 193 -3.58 2.36 14.48
N GLY A 194 -2.91 1.24 14.24
CA GLY A 194 -3.00 0.07 15.13
C GLY A 194 -2.55 0.40 16.56
N PHE A 195 -1.48 1.19 16.69
CA PHE A 195 -1.00 1.65 17.99
C PHE A 195 -1.98 2.60 18.68
N LEU A 196 -2.59 3.55 17.95
CA LEU A 196 -3.59 4.46 18.49
C LEU A 196 -4.83 3.71 19.00
N ILE A 197 -5.31 2.72 18.24
CA ILE A 197 -6.47 1.91 18.63
C ILE A 197 -6.18 1.15 19.94
N SER A 198 -5.01 0.53 20.03
CA SER A 198 -4.59 -0.22 21.22
C SER A 198 -4.41 0.67 22.46
N LEU A 199 -3.75 1.82 22.31
CA LEU A 199 -3.51 2.75 23.42
C LEU A 199 -4.79 3.34 24.03
N PHE A 200 -5.86 3.44 23.24
CA PHE A 200 -7.10 4.09 23.63
C PHE A 200 -8.30 3.13 23.68
N GLU A 201 -8.04 1.85 23.92
CA GLU A 201 -9.08 0.82 24.06
C GLU A 201 -9.97 1.03 25.31
N ASP A 202 -9.38 1.61 26.36
CA ASP A 202 -10.04 1.96 27.62
C ASP A 202 -11.34 2.75 27.39
N PRO A 203 -12.47 2.37 28.04
CA PRO A 203 -13.76 3.05 27.88
C PRO A 203 -13.71 4.58 27.97
N ASP A 204 -12.92 5.10 28.90
CA ASP A 204 -12.81 6.53 29.17
C ASP A 204 -12.05 7.29 28.07
N LYS A 205 -11.19 6.60 27.32
CA LYS A 205 -10.35 7.20 26.28
C LYS A 205 -10.91 7.03 24.88
N ARG A 206 -12.02 6.31 24.70
CA ARG A 206 -12.62 6.03 23.38
C ARG A 206 -13.01 7.27 22.61
N PHE A 207 -13.43 8.33 23.30
CA PHE A 207 -13.75 9.60 22.66
C PHE A 207 -12.50 10.22 21.99
N LEU A 208 -11.35 10.16 22.67
CA LEU A 208 -10.07 10.62 22.11
C LEU A 208 -9.61 9.69 20.97
N ALA A 209 -9.76 8.37 21.13
CA ALA A 209 -9.49 7.39 20.07
C ALA A 209 -10.26 7.74 18.78
N ALA A 210 -11.55 8.03 18.92
CA ALA A 210 -12.43 8.34 17.81
C ALA A 210 -12.04 9.63 17.07
N ILE A 211 -11.51 10.64 17.77
CA ILE A 211 -11.07 11.90 17.14
C ILE A 211 -9.68 11.73 16.52
N LEU A 212 -8.77 11.04 17.21
CA LEU A 212 -7.37 10.89 16.81
C LEU A 212 -7.13 9.78 15.77
N ASP A 213 -8.13 8.98 15.44
CA ASP A 213 -8.03 7.99 14.36
C ASP A 213 -8.14 8.65 12.97
N PRO A 214 -7.06 8.69 12.16
CA PRO A 214 -7.08 9.33 10.86
C PRO A 214 -7.91 8.61 9.80
N PHE A 215 -8.28 7.34 10.02
CA PHE A 215 -9.12 6.57 9.11
C PHE A 215 -10.60 6.73 9.48
N GLY A 216 -10.88 6.97 10.76
CA GLY A 216 -12.22 7.17 11.32
C GLY A 216 -13.01 5.89 11.53
N ASP A 217 -12.34 4.73 11.53
CA ASP A 217 -12.93 3.44 11.93
C ASP A 217 -13.43 3.51 13.37
N SER A 218 -12.61 4.09 14.24
CA SER A 218 -12.91 4.30 15.66
C SER A 218 -14.08 5.27 15.85
N ALA A 219 -14.22 6.27 14.98
CA ALA A 219 -15.33 7.24 15.03
C ALA A 219 -16.67 6.60 14.66
N ILE A 220 -16.68 5.72 13.66
CA ILE A 220 -17.87 4.94 13.30
C ILE A 220 -18.18 3.96 14.43
N LEU A 221 -17.18 3.21 14.89
CA LEU A 221 -17.32 2.20 15.93
C LEU A 221 -17.77 2.79 17.27
N TYR A 222 -17.41 4.04 17.58
CA TYR A 222 -17.88 4.74 18.78
C TYR A 222 -19.41 4.78 18.89
N TYR A 223 -20.10 4.99 17.76
CA TYR A 223 -21.56 5.07 17.72
C TYR A 223 -22.24 3.73 17.44
N THR A 224 -21.59 2.85 16.67
CA THR A 224 -22.22 1.59 16.23
C THR A 224 -21.95 0.41 17.16
N ARG A 225 -21.02 0.53 18.13
CA ARG A 225 -20.65 -0.56 19.04
C ARG A 225 -21.82 -1.15 19.83
N TYR A 226 -22.77 -0.31 20.23
CA TYR A 226 -23.93 -0.72 21.05
C TYR A 226 -25.19 -0.94 20.22
N TRP A 227 -25.10 -0.88 18.89
CA TRP A 227 -26.24 -1.16 18.03
C TRP A 227 -26.64 -2.63 18.11
N THR A 228 -27.93 -2.84 18.35
CA THR A 228 -28.60 -4.12 18.18
C THR A 228 -28.53 -4.57 16.71
N VAL A 229 -28.78 -5.86 16.45
CA VAL A 229 -28.75 -6.38 15.08
C VAL A 229 -29.76 -5.67 14.18
N SER A 230 -30.94 -5.34 14.70
CA SER A 230 -31.96 -4.56 13.98
C SER A 230 -31.44 -3.16 13.63
N GLU A 231 -30.83 -2.46 14.58
CA GLU A 231 -30.23 -1.14 14.32
C GLU A 231 -29.08 -1.20 13.30
N GLN A 232 -28.22 -2.22 13.36
CA GLN A 232 -27.15 -2.41 12.38
C GLN A 232 -27.68 -2.66 10.95
N ASN A 233 -28.87 -3.25 10.85
CA ASN A 233 -29.49 -3.58 9.57
C ASN A 233 -30.17 -2.35 8.94
N GLU A 234 -30.73 -1.45 9.74
CA GLU A 234 -31.57 -0.34 9.26
C GLU A 234 -30.89 1.04 9.32
N LEU A 235 -30.01 1.29 10.28
CA LEU A 235 -29.44 2.62 10.49
C LEU A 235 -28.27 2.91 9.55
N TYR A 236 -28.33 4.10 8.95
CA TYR A 236 -27.26 4.68 8.17
C TYR A 236 -26.07 5.12 9.02
N LEU A 237 -24.93 5.36 8.36
CA LEU A 237 -23.73 5.88 9.03
C LEU A 237 -24.08 7.11 9.89
N PRO A 238 -23.77 7.08 11.20
CA PRO A 238 -24.20 8.13 12.12
C PRO A 238 -23.37 9.39 11.91
N ILE A 239 -23.92 10.37 11.18
CA ILE A 239 -23.34 11.70 11.00
C ILE A 239 -23.54 12.53 12.27
N GLN A 240 -22.77 12.19 13.30
CA GLN A 240 -22.84 12.81 14.62
C GLN A 240 -21.56 13.60 14.93
N LYS A 241 -21.57 14.30 16.07
CA LYS A 241 -20.53 15.26 16.48
C LYS A 241 -19.11 14.69 16.40
N VAL A 242 -18.87 13.48 16.92
CA VAL A 242 -17.53 12.88 16.95
C VAL A 242 -17.01 12.59 15.55
N LEU A 243 -17.87 12.06 14.66
CA LEU A 243 -17.51 11.78 13.28
C LEU A 243 -17.22 13.07 12.51
N ILE A 244 -18.07 14.10 12.69
CA ILE A 244 -17.86 15.41 12.06
C ILE A 244 -16.54 16.04 12.54
N TYR A 245 -16.26 16.01 13.85
CA TYR A 245 -15.00 16.53 14.38
C TYR A 245 -13.79 15.79 13.83
N ASN A 246 -13.87 14.46 13.73
CA ASN A 246 -12.84 13.66 13.08
C ASN A 246 -12.61 14.10 11.62
N ARG A 247 -13.69 14.21 10.82
CA ARG A 247 -13.58 14.57 9.40
C ARG A 247 -13.10 16.00 9.16
N LEU A 248 -13.53 16.95 10.00
CA LEU A 248 -13.04 18.33 9.92
C LEU A 248 -11.57 18.45 10.35
N LEU A 249 -11.16 17.72 11.39
CA LEU A 249 -9.78 17.72 11.86
C LEU A 249 -8.85 17.14 10.79
N TRP A 250 -9.11 15.92 10.33
CA TRP A 250 -8.22 15.26 9.37
C TRP A 250 -8.31 15.84 7.96
N GLY A 251 -9.49 16.32 7.55
CA GLY A 251 -9.64 17.12 6.34
C GLY A 251 -8.84 18.42 6.42
N GLY A 252 -8.90 19.13 7.55
CA GLY A 252 -8.11 20.33 7.82
C GLY A 252 -6.60 20.07 7.79
N ILE A 253 -6.14 19.00 8.45
CA ILE A 253 -4.74 18.57 8.40
C ILE A 253 -4.32 18.24 6.95
N GLY A 254 -5.17 17.55 6.19
CA GLY A 254 -4.91 17.26 4.78
C GLY A 254 -4.70 18.51 3.94
N VAL A 255 -5.57 19.52 4.11
CA VAL A 255 -5.43 20.83 3.45
C VAL A 255 -4.14 21.54 3.90
N LEU A 256 -3.79 21.50 5.19
CA LEU A 256 -2.56 22.09 5.70
C LEU A 256 -1.31 21.40 5.13
N ILE A 257 -1.32 20.08 5.03
CA ILE A 257 -0.23 19.30 4.42
C ILE A 257 -0.09 19.69 2.96
N PHE A 258 -1.18 19.74 2.19
CA PHE A 258 -1.13 20.13 0.79
C PHE A 258 -0.70 21.59 0.60
N GLY A 259 -1.17 22.51 1.45
CA GLY A 259 -0.72 23.90 1.48
C GLY A 259 0.78 24.04 1.78
N THR A 260 1.30 23.19 2.66
CA THR A 260 2.74 23.12 2.97
C THR A 260 3.53 22.60 1.76
N ILE A 261 3.04 21.56 1.09
CA ILE A 261 3.63 21.05 -0.16
C ILE A 261 3.70 22.19 -1.19
N TYR A 262 2.60 22.90 -1.42
CA TYR A 262 2.51 24.00 -2.36
C TYR A 262 3.52 25.13 -2.04
N ARG A 263 3.64 25.50 -0.76
CA ARG A 263 4.55 26.58 -0.32
C ARG A 263 6.02 26.19 -0.47
N LEU A 264 6.38 24.97 -0.09
CA LEU A 264 7.78 24.49 -0.12
C LEU A 264 8.23 24.11 -1.52
N PHE A 265 7.31 23.67 -2.38
CA PHE A 265 7.63 23.24 -3.73
C PHE A 265 8.21 24.37 -4.58
N ARG A 266 9.33 24.08 -5.24
CA ARG A 266 9.99 24.94 -6.21
C ARG A 266 10.39 24.09 -7.41
N PHE A 267 10.34 24.69 -8.60
CA PHE A 267 10.85 24.08 -9.83
C PHE A 267 12.39 24.07 -9.80
N SER A 268 12.98 23.25 -8.93
CA SER A 268 14.43 23.05 -8.83
C SER A 268 14.83 21.73 -9.48
N GLN A 269 15.94 21.76 -10.21
CA GLN A 269 16.52 20.55 -10.80
C GLN A 269 17.06 19.60 -9.70
N ASN A 270 17.55 20.15 -8.58
CA ASN A 270 18.07 19.35 -7.47
C ASN A 270 16.98 18.96 -6.46
N ALA A 271 17.08 17.73 -5.94
CA ALA A 271 16.21 17.21 -4.88
C ALA A 271 16.41 18.01 -3.58
N PHE A 272 15.38 18.03 -2.73
CA PHE A 272 15.50 18.64 -1.41
C PHE A 272 16.42 17.75 -0.55
N THR A 273 17.64 18.22 -0.28
CA THR A 273 18.60 17.53 0.58
C THR A 273 18.65 18.24 1.93
N ILE A 274 18.14 17.57 2.97
CA ILE A 274 18.35 18.00 4.36
C ILE A 274 19.74 17.52 4.76
N ASN A 275 20.75 18.35 4.48
CA ASN A 275 22.14 18.01 4.76
C ASN A 275 22.59 18.68 6.06
N PHE A 276 22.59 17.94 7.17
CA PHE A 276 23.07 18.41 8.48
C PHE A 276 24.61 18.51 8.58
N ASN A 277 25.34 18.07 7.54
CA ASN A 277 26.78 18.20 7.50
C ASN A 277 27.24 18.55 6.08
N LYS A 278 27.43 19.85 5.83
CA LYS A 278 28.05 20.34 4.58
C LYS A 278 29.53 19.91 4.58
N LYS A 279 29.83 18.79 3.94
CA LYS A 279 31.14 18.59 3.32
C LYS A 279 31.02 19.03 1.86
N ASP A 280 31.73 20.09 1.52
CA ASP A 280 31.87 20.52 0.13
C ASP A 280 32.42 19.37 -0.69
N SER A 281 31.60 18.86 -1.61
CA SER A 281 32.07 17.88 -2.59
C SER A 281 32.98 18.61 -3.57
N LYS A 282 34.29 18.57 -3.33
CA LYS A 282 35.29 18.95 -4.33
C LYS A 282 35.03 18.12 -5.58
N ARG A 283 34.61 18.79 -6.65
CA ARG A 283 34.43 18.20 -7.98
C ARG A 283 35.76 17.59 -8.39
N THR A 284 35.86 16.27 -8.32
CA THR A 284 37.00 15.53 -8.85
C THR A 284 36.88 15.52 -10.37
N THR A 285 37.54 16.48 -11.02
CA THR A 285 37.84 16.37 -12.44
C THR A 285 38.79 15.19 -12.58
N LYS A 286 38.31 14.06 -13.09
CA LYS A 286 39.21 12.99 -13.55
C LYS A 286 40.14 13.60 -14.59
N SER A 287 41.40 13.81 -14.23
CA SER A 287 42.43 14.00 -15.25
C SER A 287 42.58 12.65 -15.94
N ASN A 288 42.09 12.56 -17.17
CA ASN A 288 42.41 11.44 -18.04
C ASN A 288 43.90 11.57 -18.41
N PHE A 289 44.78 11.15 -17.49
CA PHE A 289 46.15 10.82 -17.86
C PHE A 289 46.07 9.51 -18.64
N GLY A 290 45.96 9.65 -19.95
CA GLY A 290 46.04 8.57 -20.91
C GLY A 290 47.47 8.05 -20.98
N GLY A 291 47.84 7.17 -20.06
CA GLY A 291 48.93 6.23 -20.24
C GLY A 291 48.33 4.89 -20.66
N ILE A 292 48.77 4.35 -21.80
CA ILE A 292 48.47 2.95 -22.16
C ILE A 292 49.28 2.07 -21.20
N VAL A 293 48.71 1.79 -20.02
CA VAL A 293 49.29 0.84 -19.09
C VAL A 293 49.01 -0.55 -19.63
N LYS A 294 50.08 -1.30 -19.94
CA LYS A 294 49.98 -2.70 -20.38
C LYS A 294 49.55 -3.54 -19.18
N ILE A 295 48.25 -3.72 -19.01
CA ILE A 295 47.68 -4.56 -17.95
C ILE A 295 47.92 -6.01 -18.37
N ASN A 296 48.83 -6.70 -17.68
CA ASN A 296 48.95 -8.16 -17.79
C ASN A 296 47.70 -8.78 -17.18
N LEU A 297 46.71 -9.06 -18.02
CA LEU A 297 45.49 -9.75 -17.60
C LEU A 297 45.88 -11.18 -17.17
N PRO A 298 45.54 -11.61 -15.95
CA PRO A 298 45.77 -12.99 -15.54
C PRO A 298 45.01 -13.93 -16.50
N LYS A 299 45.66 -15.01 -16.93
CA LYS A 299 44.98 -16.06 -17.70
C LYS A 299 43.97 -16.74 -16.77
N ILE A 300 42.69 -16.46 -16.97
CA ILE A 300 41.60 -17.04 -16.20
C ILE A 300 41.29 -18.42 -16.78
N ASN A 301 41.52 -19.48 -16.00
CA ASN A 301 41.01 -20.81 -16.33
C ASN A 301 39.53 -20.89 -15.94
N LEU A 302 38.66 -20.96 -16.95
CA LEU A 302 37.22 -21.15 -16.75
C LEU A 302 36.94 -22.63 -16.50
N ASN A 303 36.38 -22.95 -15.34
CA ASN A 303 36.00 -24.32 -14.98
C ASN A 303 34.48 -24.39 -14.79
N PHE A 304 33.81 -25.06 -15.74
CA PHE A 304 32.35 -25.23 -15.82
C PHE A 304 31.85 -26.52 -15.15
N SER A 305 32.58 -27.06 -14.17
CA SER A 305 32.12 -28.23 -13.43
C SER A 305 30.84 -27.96 -12.63
N LEU A 306 30.01 -29.00 -12.44
CA LEU A 306 28.79 -28.95 -11.62
C LEU A 306 29.04 -28.38 -10.21
N LYS A 307 30.20 -28.66 -9.61
CA LYS A 307 30.60 -28.11 -8.30
C LYS A 307 30.73 -26.58 -8.32
N ASN A 308 31.26 -26.02 -9.40
CA ASN A 308 31.37 -24.57 -9.59
C ASN A 308 30.02 -23.94 -9.91
N GLU A 309 29.15 -24.63 -10.66
CA GLU A 309 27.78 -24.19 -10.92
C GLU A 309 26.97 -24.13 -9.62
N LEU A 310 27.04 -25.15 -8.76
CA LEU A 310 26.44 -25.13 -7.42
C LEU A 310 27.00 -24.02 -6.53
N LYS A 311 28.31 -23.77 -6.57
CA LYS A 311 28.94 -22.66 -5.82
C LYS A 311 28.46 -21.30 -6.33
N SER A 312 28.30 -21.15 -7.64
CA SER A 312 27.80 -19.93 -8.27
C SER A 312 26.33 -19.70 -7.92
N LEU A 313 25.52 -20.75 -7.98
CA LEU A 313 24.12 -20.77 -7.56
C LEU A 313 23.98 -20.31 -6.10
N TRP A 314 24.80 -20.83 -5.18
CA TRP A 314 24.77 -20.41 -3.77
C TRP A 314 25.15 -18.94 -3.58
N LYS A 315 26.19 -18.47 -4.29
CA LYS A 315 26.62 -17.06 -4.23
C LYS A 315 25.56 -16.11 -4.79
N LEU A 316 24.99 -16.44 -5.95
CA LEU A 316 23.89 -15.68 -6.56
C LEU A 316 22.68 -15.64 -5.61
N SER A 317 22.33 -16.78 -5.00
CA SER A 317 21.26 -16.88 -4.01
C SER A 317 21.51 -15.95 -2.81
N ASN A 318 22.74 -15.90 -2.28
CA ASN A 318 23.07 -14.99 -1.18
C ASN A 318 22.99 -13.51 -1.57
N ILE A 319 23.35 -13.17 -2.81
CA ILE A 319 23.24 -11.79 -3.32
C ILE A 319 21.77 -11.38 -3.46
N ASP A 320 20.93 -12.26 -4.02
CA ASP A 320 19.50 -12.02 -4.17
C ASP A 320 18.79 -11.99 -2.81
N PHE A 321 19.17 -12.86 -1.87
CA PHE A 321 18.68 -12.86 -0.50
C PHE A 321 19.05 -11.57 0.26
N LEU A 322 20.31 -11.14 0.20
CA LEU A 322 20.73 -9.88 0.81
C LEU A 322 20.02 -8.67 0.19
N PHE A 323 19.70 -8.75 -1.11
CA PHE A 323 18.89 -7.73 -1.77
C PHE A 323 17.46 -7.69 -1.21
N ILE A 324 16.83 -8.84 -0.98
CA ILE A 324 15.51 -8.92 -0.34
C ILE A 324 15.57 -8.31 1.06
N ILE A 325 16.45 -8.81 1.94
CA ILE A 325 16.48 -8.39 3.35
C ILE A 325 16.83 -6.91 3.52
N LYS A 326 17.74 -6.38 2.69
CA LYS A 326 18.12 -4.96 2.75
C LYS A 326 17.14 -4.04 2.05
N SER A 327 16.15 -4.58 1.33
CA SER A 327 15.17 -3.75 0.66
C SER A 327 14.24 -3.10 1.68
N TRP A 328 13.97 -1.81 1.47
CA TRP A 328 13.06 -1.05 2.33
C TRP A 328 11.67 -1.68 2.46
N PRO A 329 11.03 -2.22 1.40
CA PRO A 329 9.72 -2.85 1.56
C PRO A 329 9.75 -4.11 2.44
N PHE A 330 10.82 -4.92 2.41
CA PHE A 330 10.93 -6.13 3.23
C PHE A 330 11.07 -5.75 4.71
N ILE A 331 12.01 -4.84 5.00
CA ILE A 331 12.23 -4.33 6.36
C ILE A 331 10.92 -3.75 6.89
N SER A 332 10.21 -2.98 6.06
CA SER A 332 8.92 -2.39 6.40
C SER A 332 7.88 -3.45 6.78
N ILE A 333 7.65 -4.46 5.93
CA ILE A 333 6.64 -5.49 6.19
C ILE A 333 6.96 -6.31 7.45
N VAL A 334 8.23 -6.68 7.64
CA VAL A 334 8.66 -7.41 8.83
C VAL A 334 8.44 -6.58 10.09
N LEU A 335 8.76 -5.28 10.04
CA LEU A 335 8.61 -4.36 11.17
C LEU A 335 7.13 -4.14 11.51
N VAL A 336 6.24 -4.00 10.52
CA VAL A 336 4.79 -3.98 10.74
C VAL A 336 4.32 -5.25 11.42
N GLY A 337 4.63 -6.41 10.83
CA GLY A 337 4.16 -7.68 11.36
C GLY A 337 4.63 -7.87 12.80
N LEU A 338 5.87 -7.46 13.11
CA LEU A 338 6.44 -7.53 14.45
C LEU A 338 5.73 -6.59 15.41
N LEU A 339 5.47 -5.35 15.00
CA LEU A 339 4.74 -4.38 15.83
C LEU A 339 3.29 -4.79 16.09
N ILE A 340 2.57 -5.29 15.08
CA ILE A 340 1.21 -5.80 15.27
C ILE A 340 1.23 -6.98 16.27
N ASN A 341 2.21 -7.87 16.15
CA ASN A 341 2.37 -8.96 17.13
C ASN A 341 2.70 -8.44 18.52
N LEU A 342 3.59 -7.46 18.66
CA LEU A 342 3.90 -6.85 19.96
C LEU A 342 2.66 -6.21 20.59
N VAL A 343 1.90 -5.43 19.82
CA VAL A 343 0.64 -4.83 20.26
C VAL A 343 -0.34 -5.92 20.70
N GLY A 344 -0.51 -6.97 19.88
CA GLY A 344 -1.34 -8.12 20.25
C GLY A 344 -0.87 -8.81 21.54
N LEU A 345 0.44 -8.92 21.75
CA LEU A 345 1.01 -9.48 22.99
C LEU A 345 0.74 -8.60 24.22
N PHE A 346 0.66 -7.28 24.07
CA PHE A 346 0.27 -6.38 25.17
C PHE A 346 -1.21 -6.53 25.55
N GLU A 347 -2.09 -6.75 24.57
CA GLU A 347 -3.53 -6.95 24.79
C GLU A 347 -3.88 -8.37 25.29
N LEU A 348 -3.04 -9.37 24.97
CA LEU A 348 -3.25 -10.76 25.40
C LEU A 348 -3.35 -10.94 26.92
N GLY A 349 -2.76 -10.04 27.69
CA GLY A 349 -2.80 -10.05 29.15
C GLY A 349 -4.14 -9.60 29.73
N ASN A 350 -5.01 -8.92 28.97
CA ASN A 350 -6.20 -8.27 29.53
C ASN A 350 -7.37 -8.29 28.53
N LEU A 351 -8.27 -9.27 28.64
CA LEU A 351 -9.49 -9.33 27.82
C LEU A 351 -10.59 -8.57 28.53
N PHE A 352 -11.00 -7.42 27.98
CA PHE A 352 -12.08 -6.60 28.53
C PHE A 352 -11.87 -6.25 30.02
N GLY A 353 -10.62 -5.97 30.41
CA GLY A 353 -10.25 -5.64 31.80
C GLY A 353 -10.08 -6.84 32.73
N THR A 354 -10.22 -8.07 32.23
CA THR A 354 -9.92 -9.29 33.00
C THR A 354 -8.55 -9.82 32.63
N ALA A 355 -7.67 -9.92 33.63
CA ALA A 355 -6.32 -10.45 33.43
C ALA A 355 -6.39 -11.92 32.97
N THR A 356 -5.79 -12.23 31.83
CA THR A 356 -5.74 -13.60 31.31
C THR A 356 -4.31 -14.14 31.21
N LEU A 357 -4.16 -15.43 31.54
CA LEU A 357 -2.85 -16.09 31.46
C LEU A 357 -2.48 -16.42 30.01
N PRO A 358 -1.18 -16.35 29.65
CA PRO A 358 -0.67 -16.64 28.31
C PRO A 358 -0.70 -18.16 28.04
N ARG A 359 -1.88 -18.71 27.76
CA ARG A 359 -2.04 -20.11 27.38
C ARG A 359 -1.56 -20.35 25.94
N THR A 360 -1.07 -21.56 25.66
CA THR A 360 -0.46 -21.93 24.36
C THR A 360 -1.34 -21.58 23.16
N TRP A 361 -2.65 -21.84 23.23
CA TRP A 361 -3.58 -21.52 22.14
C TRP A 361 -3.70 -20.02 21.85
N LYS A 362 -3.64 -19.17 22.90
CA LYS A 362 -3.65 -17.71 22.76
C LYS A 362 -2.35 -17.18 22.16
N MET A 363 -1.22 -17.75 22.58
CA MET A 363 0.09 -17.40 22.03
C MET A 363 0.19 -17.78 20.54
N LEU A 364 -0.37 -18.93 20.15
CA LEU A 364 -0.38 -19.40 18.77
C LEU A 364 -1.28 -18.56 17.85
N GLN A 365 -2.39 -18.02 18.36
CA GLN A 365 -3.34 -17.23 17.56
C GLN A 365 -2.71 -15.96 16.98
N THR A 366 -1.83 -15.29 17.73
CA THR A 366 -1.18 -14.03 17.31
C THR A 366 -0.22 -14.23 16.13
N GLY A 367 0.46 -15.39 16.08
CA GLY A 367 1.42 -15.73 15.02
C GLY A 367 0.81 -15.86 13.62
N SER A 368 -0.51 -16.05 13.51
CA SER A 368 -1.22 -16.14 12.23
C SER A 368 -1.12 -14.85 11.38
N THR A 369 -0.89 -13.71 12.03
CA THR A 369 -0.77 -12.39 11.38
C THR A 369 0.36 -12.33 10.35
N PHE A 370 1.46 -13.07 10.57
CA PHE A 370 2.59 -13.10 9.64
C PHE A 370 2.34 -13.95 8.40
N ALA A 371 1.37 -14.88 8.42
CA ALA A 371 1.12 -15.77 7.29
C ALA A 371 0.76 -14.98 6.02
N LEU A 372 -0.06 -13.94 6.17
CA LEU A 372 -0.44 -13.05 5.08
C LEU A 372 0.77 -12.23 4.58
N ALA A 373 1.57 -11.69 5.49
CA ALA A 373 2.78 -10.94 5.15
C ALA A 373 3.81 -11.78 4.39
N ILE A 374 4.03 -13.03 4.82
CA ILE A 374 4.92 -13.99 4.17
C ILE A 374 4.42 -14.29 2.76
N ASN A 375 3.12 -14.54 2.59
CA ASN A 375 2.54 -14.80 1.27
C ASN A 375 2.74 -13.62 0.31
N ILE A 376 2.41 -12.40 0.76
CA ILE A 376 2.60 -11.19 -0.06
C ILE A 376 4.07 -10.97 -0.41
N CYS A 377 4.98 -11.06 0.57
CA CYS A 377 6.42 -10.92 0.35
C CYS A 377 6.93 -11.93 -0.68
N THR A 378 6.49 -13.19 -0.57
CA THR A 378 6.90 -14.25 -1.49
C THR A 378 6.53 -13.88 -2.92
N PHE A 379 5.27 -13.56 -3.21
CA PHE A 379 4.85 -13.18 -4.56
C PHE A 379 5.54 -11.90 -5.07
N LEU A 380 5.69 -10.90 -4.21
CA LEU A 380 6.31 -9.63 -4.57
C LEU A 380 7.79 -9.80 -4.91
N TYR A 381 8.57 -10.48 -4.06
CA TYR A 381 10.01 -10.66 -4.30
C TYR A 381 10.31 -11.65 -5.41
N VAL A 382 9.46 -12.65 -5.65
CA VAL A 382 9.53 -13.46 -6.87
C VAL A 382 9.49 -12.55 -8.11
N GLY A 383 8.49 -11.67 -8.19
CA GLY A 383 8.32 -10.76 -9.33
C GLY A 383 9.50 -9.80 -9.49
N ILE A 384 9.95 -9.19 -8.40
CA ILE A 384 11.09 -8.25 -8.40
C ILE A 384 12.39 -8.95 -8.78
N LEU A 385 12.69 -10.12 -8.21
CA LEU A 385 13.93 -10.84 -8.51
C LEU A 385 14.00 -11.26 -9.97
N ILE A 386 12.89 -11.69 -10.57
CA ILE A 386 12.84 -12.05 -12.00
C ILE A 386 13.13 -10.83 -12.88
N HIS A 387 12.57 -9.67 -12.56
CA HIS A 387 12.69 -8.46 -13.39
C HIS A 387 13.89 -7.57 -13.03
N ARG A 388 14.63 -7.89 -11.96
CA ARG A 388 15.72 -7.06 -11.42
C ARG A 388 16.77 -6.68 -12.47
N SER A 389 17.18 -7.65 -13.29
CA SER A 389 18.18 -7.43 -14.34
C SER A 389 17.71 -6.44 -15.40
N ARG A 390 16.42 -6.52 -15.79
CA ARG A 390 15.79 -5.59 -16.74
C ARG A 390 15.59 -4.21 -16.15
N ILE A 391 15.16 -4.11 -14.89
CA ILE A 391 14.99 -2.82 -14.18
C ILE A 391 16.33 -2.07 -14.09
N SER A 392 17.43 -2.80 -13.97
CA SER A 392 18.79 -2.23 -13.87
C SER A 392 19.49 -2.10 -15.22
N ASN A 393 18.84 -2.46 -16.34
CA ASN A 393 19.43 -2.52 -17.69
C ASN A 393 20.72 -3.36 -17.80
N ILE A 394 20.84 -4.43 -17.00
CA ILE A 394 22.00 -5.34 -16.99
C ILE A 394 21.63 -6.73 -17.55
N ASN A 395 20.38 -6.94 -17.99
CA ASN A 395 19.93 -8.22 -18.53
C ASN A 395 20.81 -8.73 -19.68
N GLN A 396 21.17 -7.87 -20.64
CA GLN A 396 22.03 -8.26 -21.75
C GLN A 396 23.39 -8.78 -21.26
N LEU A 397 23.99 -8.16 -20.24
CA LEU A 397 25.28 -8.58 -19.70
C LEU A 397 25.16 -9.95 -19.02
N ILE A 398 24.08 -10.20 -18.28
CA ILE A 398 23.82 -11.50 -17.65
C ILE A 398 23.56 -12.57 -18.70
N ASP A 399 22.77 -12.26 -19.73
CA ASP A 399 22.38 -13.20 -20.79
C ASP A 399 23.58 -13.61 -21.67
N THR A 400 24.63 -12.78 -21.74
CA THR A 400 25.90 -13.16 -22.40
C THR A 400 26.85 -14.00 -21.55
N THR A 401 26.54 -14.23 -20.26
CA THR A 401 27.39 -15.07 -19.43
C THR A 401 27.16 -16.56 -19.74
N PRO A 402 28.19 -17.41 -19.62
CA PRO A 402 28.06 -18.85 -19.84
C PRO A 402 27.30 -19.57 -18.70
N THR A 403 26.60 -18.86 -17.81
CA THR A 403 25.88 -19.50 -16.70
C THR A 403 24.57 -20.12 -17.20
N PRO A 404 24.30 -21.40 -16.91
CA PRO A 404 23.09 -22.05 -17.37
C PRO A 404 21.84 -21.50 -16.67
N ASN A 405 20.69 -21.55 -17.36
CA ASN A 405 19.42 -21.01 -16.87
C ASN A 405 18.97 -21.61 -15.53
N TRP A 406 19.25 -22.89 -15.29
CA TRP A 406 18.90 -23.56 -14.03
C TRP A 406 19.63 -22.96 -12.83
N VAL A 407 20.85 -22.45 -12.99
CA VAL A 407 21.61 -21.74 -11.94
C VAL A 407 20.97 -20.38 -11.65
N LEU A 408 20.56 -19.66 -12.69
CA LEU A 408 19.91 -18.34 -12.55
C LEU A 408 18.52 -18.45 -11.91
N LEU A 409 17.72 -19.45 -12.28
CA LEU A 409 16.40 -19.68 -11.67
C LEU A 409 16.51 -20.32 -10.29
N GLY A 410 17.39 -21.31 -10.12
CA GLY A 410 17.61 -22.01 -8.86
C GLY A 410 18.16 -21.08 -7.77
N SER A 411 19.01 -20.11 -8.13
CA SER A 411 19.49 -19.11 -7.18
C SER A 411 18.38 -18.18 -6.67
N LYS A 412 17.44 -17.76 -7.53
CA LYS A 412 16.25 -16.99 -7.14
C LYS A 412 15.33 -17.78 -6.22
N PHE A 413 15.06 -19.04 -6.58
CA PHE A 413 14.25 -19.94 -5.77
C PHE A 413 14.86 -20.15 -4.37
N LEU A 414 16.16 -20.43 -4.28
CA LEU A 414 16.84 -20.53 -2.98
C LEU A 414 16.89 -19.22 -2.21
N ALA A 415 16.97 -18.08 -2.89
CA ALA A 415 16.91 -16.78 -2.21
C ALA A 415 15.55 -16.56 -1.53
N ILE A 416 14.47 -16.98 -2.17
CA ILE A 416 13.11 -16.92 -1.61
C ILE A 416 12.93 -17.92 -0.48
N LEU A 417 13.47 -19.14 -0.60
CA LEU A 417 13.41 -20.12 0.50
C LEU A 417 14.22 -19.70 1.74
N LYS A 418 15.25 -18.87 1.57
CA LYS A 418 16.04 -18.32 2.68
C LYS A 418 15.35 -17.15 3.37
N MET A 419 14.51 -16.41 2.64
CA MET A 419 13.69 -15.32 3.16
C MET A 419 12.64 -15.88 4.12
#